data_AF-A0A353CU76-F1
#
_entry.id   AF-A0A353CU76-F1
#
_cell.length_a   1.000
_cell.length_b   1.000
_cell.length_c   1.000
_cell.angle_alpha   90.00
_cell.angle_beta   90.00
_cell.angle_gamma   90.00
#
_symmetry.space_group_name_H-M   'P 1'
#
loop_
_entity.id
_entity.type
_entity.pdbx_description
1 polymer ?
#
loop_
_entity_poly.entity_id
_entity_poly.type
_entity_poly.pdbx_seq_one_letter_code
_entity_poly.pdbx_strand_id
1 'polypeptide(L)'
;MKIIFWTLLVLGGPYWGFLKYPGVIFKHSFEHRGFVLLSEKPLDKPGVEFLDKAIERLEASPLYSPSRKFKVYLAGPGSMYHLMTPFCGDSAGCSYSLMDDRIVLPVADIASAGTPVLVRQALYDLVQEQKTPLKYHFLKDWKMEGYAESIGGESVGYASSAVCGKDDVPEDFRLKLEKRLVVEILMSDDKIGFMALLDANYSYEHALSRMMLRHCGK
;
A
#
# COMPACT_ATOMS: atom_id res chain seq x y z
N MET A 1 -41.04 -4.89 -1.68
CA MET A 1 -39.88 -5.41 -0.91
C MET A 1 -39.28 -6.70 -1.51
N LYS A 2 -40.06 -7.75 -1.78
CA LYS A 2 -39.54 -9.02 -2.36
C LYS A 2 -38.81 -8.86 -3.69
N ILE A 3 -39.31 -8.04 -4.62
CA ILE A 3 -38.69 -7.83 -5.94
C ILE A 3 -37.30 -7.20 -5.80
N ILE A 4 -37.15 -6.15 -4.98
CA ILE A 4 -35.86 -5.47 -4.73
C ILE A 4 -34.83 -6.43 -4.12
N PHE A 5 -35.27 -7.30 -3.20
CA PHE A 5 -34.40 -8.31 -2.60
C PHE A 5 -33.87 -9.31 -3.63
N TRP A 6 -34.75 -9.83 -4.51
CA TRP A 6 -34.32 -10.74 -5.58
C TRP A 6 -33.41 -10.05 -6.59
N THR A 7 -33.65 -8.79 -6.94
CA THR A 7 -32.77 -8.02 -7.84
C THR A 7 -31.38 -7.82 -7.24
N LEU A 8 -31.29 -7.47 -5.95
CA LEU A 8 -30.00 -7.34 -5.24
C LEU A 8 -29.24 -8.66 -5.18
N LEU A 9 -29.94 -9.78 -5.00
CA LEU A 9 -29.34 -11.11 -4.93
C LEU A 9 -28.83 -11.57 -6.30
N VAL A 10 -29.60 -11.32 -7.37
CA VAL A 10 -29.25 -11.69 -8.75
C VAL A 10 -28.09 -10.86 -9.31
N LEU A 11 -27.95 -9.59 -8.92
CA LEU A 11 -26.82 -8.74 -9.35
C LEU A 11 -25.61 -8.89 -8.41
N GLY A 12 -25.84 -9.01 -7.11
CA GLY A 12 -24.80 -9.13 -6.10
C GLY A 12 -24.09 -10.48 -6.14
N GLY A 13 -24.80 -11.57 -6.41
CA GLY A 13 -24.22 -12.92 -6.47
C GLY A 13 -23.12 -13.08 -7.54
N PRO A 14 -23.39 -12.74 -8.81
CA PRO A 14 -22.38 -12.76 -9.86
C PRO A 14 -21.21 -11.81 -9.59
N TYR A 15 -21.48 -10.61 -9.07
CA TYR A 15 -20.43 -9.67 -8.71
C TYR A 15 -19.53 -10.20 -7.58
N TRP A 16 -20.13 -10.80 -6.55
CA TRP A 16 -19.38 -11.46 -5.48
C TRP A 16 -18.56 -12.66 -6.00
N GLY A 17 -19.14 -13.45 -6.89
CA GLY A 17 -18.45 -14.54 -7.58
C GLY A 17 -17.23 -14.03 -8.36
N PHE A 18 -17.40 -12.92 -9.08
CA PHE A 18 -16.32 -12.24 -9.80
C PHE A 18 -15.20 -11.79 -8.84
N LEU A 19 -15.56 -11.12 -7.75
CA LEU A 19 -14.59 -10.70 -6.73
C LEU A 19 -13.90 -11.89 -6.05
N LYS A 20 -14.53 -13.06 -5.94
CA LYS A 20 -13.88 -14.24 -5.33
C LYS A 20 -12.96 -15.00 -6.29
N TYR A 21 -13.23 -14.92 -7.60
CA TYR A 21 -12.50 -15.66 -8.63
C TYR A 21 -12.02 -14.76 -9.78
N PRO A 22 -11.18 -13.76 -9.51
CA PRO A 22 -10.67 -12.85 -10.54
C PRO A 22 -9.82 -13.57 -11.60
N GLY A 23 -9.24 -14.74 -11.30
CA GLY A 23 -8.43 -15.52 -12.25
C GLY A 23 -9.13 -15.93 -13.56
N VAL A 24 -10.46 -15.80 -13.65
CA VAL A 24 -11.19 -15.98 -14.92
C VAL A 24 -10.84 -14.89 -15.94
N ILE A 25 -10.58 -13.67 -15.49
CA ILE A 25 -10.15 -12.54 -16.33
C ILE A 25 -8.62 -12.50 -16.41
N PHE A 26 -7.96 -12.67 -15.26
CA PHE A 26 -6.50 -12.59 -15.15
C PHE A 26 -5.85 -13.95 -15.41
N LYS A 27 -5.85 -14.39 -16.67
CA LYS A 27 -5.40 -15.73 -17.09
C LYS A 27 -3.88 -15.86 -17.14
N HIS A 28 -3.16 -14.75 -17.27
CA HIS A 28 -1.71 -14.76 -17.34
C HIS A 28 -1.14 -14.54 -15.95
N SER A 29 -0.17 -15.37 -15.57
CA SER A 29 0.51 -15.24 -14.29
C SER A 29 2.01 -15.35 -14.45
N PHE A 30 2.73 -14.64 -13.59
CA PHE A 30 4.18 -14.69 -13.48
C PHE A 30 4.56 -14.66 -12.00
N GLU A 31 5.35 -15.63 -11.55
CA GLU A 31 5.79 -15.72 -10.16
C GLU A 31 7.28 -15.40 -10.06
N HIS A 32 7.65 -14.51 -9.13
CA HIS A 32 9.03 -14.16 -8.83
C HIS A 32 9.20 -13.76 -7.37
N ARG A 33 10.06 -14.47 -6.64
CA ARG A 33 10.45 -14.18 -5.24
C ARG A 33 9.29 -13.80 -4.31
N GLY A 34 8.21 -14.58 -4.34
CA GLY A 34 7.02 -14.36 -3.50
C GLY A 34 5.96 -13.45 -4.13
N PHE A 35 6.27 -12.67 -5.17
CA PHE A 35 5.25 -11.98 -5.95
C PHE A 35 4.64 -12.91 -7.00
N VAL A 36 3.31 -12.95 -7.07
CA VAL A 36 2.56 -13.58 -8.15
C VAL A 36 1.81 -12.47 -8.87
N LEU A 37 2.34 -12.05 -10.02
CA LEU A 37 1.69 -11.09 -10.89
C LEU A 37 0.60 -11.78 -11.71
N LEU A 38 -0.57 -11.18 -11.77
CA LEU A 38 -1.71 -11.64 -12.55
C LEU A 38 -2.17 -10.52 -13.49
N SER A 39 -2.35 -10.83 -14.76
CA SER A 39 -2.74 -9.86 -15.80
C SER A 39 -3.76 -10.45 -16.78
N GLU A 40 -4.56 -9.57 -17.40
CA GLU A 40 -5.48 -9.94 -18.49
C GLU A 40 -4.72 -10.26 -19.78
N LYS A 41 -3.60 -9.58 -20.02
CA LYS A 41 -2.76 -9.73 -21.22
C LYS A 41 -1.42 -10.40 -20.87
N PRO A 42 -0.75 -11.05 -21.83
CA PRO A 42 0.60 -11.58 -21.62
C PRO A 42 1.57 -10.52 -21.09
N LEU A 43 2.44 -10.93 -20.17
CA LEU A 43 3.47 -10.07 -19.59
C LEU A 43 4.75 -10.17 -20.42
N ASP A 44 4.87 -9.34 -21.45
CA ASP A 44 6.05 -9.34 -22.34
C ASP A 44 7.35 -8.98 -21.59
N LYS A 45 7.23 -8.12 -20.57
CA LYS A 45 8.30 -7.72 -19.66
C LYS A 45 7.75 -7.76 -18.23
N PRO A 46 7.95 -8.86 -17.48
CA PRO A 46 7.34 -9.01 -16.15
C PRO A 46 7.92 -8.07 -15.08
N GLY A 47 8.87 -7.18 -15.43
CA GLY A 47 9.42 -6.19 -14.52
C GLY A 47 10.21 -6.77 -13.36
N VAL A 48 10.96 -7.85 -13.59
CA VAL A 48 11.75 -8.56 -12.56
C VAL A 48 12.59 -7.62 -11.69
N GLU A 49 13.28 -6.65 -12.29
CA GLU A 49 14.08 -5.66 -11.56
C GLU A 49 13.26 -4.86 -10.53
N PHE A 50 12.01 -4.50 -10.86
CA PHE A 50 11.12 -3.78 -9.96
C PHE A 50 10.66 -4.67 -8.80
N LEU A 51 10.43 -5.95 -9.07
CA LEU A 51 10.07 -6.94 -8.05
C LEU A 51 11.24 -7.22 -7.12
N ASP A 52 12.45 -7.38 -7.64
CA ASP A 52 13.66 -7.56 -6.84
C ASP A 52 13.89 -6.36 -5.92
N LYS A 53 13.84 -5.13 -6.47
CA LYS A 53 13.93 -3.90 -5.67
C LYS A 53 12.82 -3.80 -4.61
N ALA A 54 11.61 -4.27 -4.92
CA ALA A 54 10.52 -4.25 -3.96
C ALA A 54 10.77 -5.24 -2.82
N ILE A 55 11.26 -6.45 -3.12
CA ILE A 55 11.65 -7.43 -2.11
C ILE A 55 12.80 -6.91 -1.25
N GLU A 56 13.85 -6.36 -1.85
CA GLU A 56 14.98 -5.76 -1.12
C GLU A 56 14.51 -4.69 -0.12
N ARG A 57 13.54 -3.86 -0.53
CA ARG A 57 12.93 -2.86 0.37
C ARG A 57 12.07 -3.53 1.45
N LEU A 58 11.22 -4.49 1.09
CA LEU A 58 10.37 -5.21 2.05
C LEU A 58 11.20 -5.97 3.09
N GLU A 59 12.37 -6.49 2.75
CA GLU A 59 13.30 -7.14 3.68
C GLU A 59 13.79 -6.20 4.80
N ALA A 60 13.73 -4.88 4.61
CA ALA A 60 13.99 -3.90 5.68
C ALA A 60 12.83 -3.79 6.68
N SER A 61 11.63 -4.30 6.34
CA SER A 61 10.48 -4.31 7.25
C SER A 61 10.51 -5.56 8.13
N PRO A 62 10.43 -5.42 9.48
CA PRO A 62 10.23 -6.56 10.37
C PRO A 62 8.88 -7.27 10.18
N LEU A 63 7.94 -6.70 9.41
CA LEU A 63 6.68 -7.37 9.08
C LEU A 63 6.83 -8.39 7.96
N TYR A 64 7.88 -8.29 7.15
CA TYR A 64 8.09 -9.16 6.00
C TYR A 64 8.63 -10.52 6.44
N SER A 65 8.11 -11.58 5.80
CA SER A 65 8.63 -12.93 5.90
C SER A 65 9.00 -13.44 4.50
N PRO A 66 10.16 -14.08 4.30
CA PRO A 66 10.53 -14.68 3.01
C PRO A 66 9.56 -15.75 2.50
N SER A 67 8.73 -16.33 3.37
CA SER A 67 7.69 -17.30 2.97
C SER A 67 6.41 -16.64 2.46
N ARG A 68 6.27 -15.32 2.58
CA ARG A 68 5.07 -14.59 2.19
C ARG A 68 4.92 -14.60 0.67
N LYS A 69 3.68 -14.77 0.22
CA LYS A 69 3.31 -14.58 -1.18
C LYS A 69 2.34 -13.42 -1.34
N PHE A 70 2.60 -12.55 -2.30
CA PHE A 70 1.77 -11.40 -2.64
C PHE A 70 1.13 -11.61 -4.01
N LYS A 71 -0.20 -11.70 -4.08
CA LYS A 71 -0.92 -11.79 -5.37
C LYS A 71 -1.22 -10.39 -5.87
N VAL A 72 -0.62 -10.00 -6.98
CA VAL A 72 -0.74 -8.65 -7.53
C VAL A 72 -1.50 -8.70 -8.85
N TYR A 73 -2.70 -8.15 -8.88
CA TYR A 73 -3.54 -8.04 -10.06
C TYR A 73 -3.28 -6.70 -10.76
N LEU A 74 -2.82 -6.79 -12.01
CA LEU A 74 -2.56 -5.65 -12.88
C LEU A 74 -3.82 -5.34 -13.70
N ALA A 75 -4.75 -4.61 -13.08
CA ALA A 75 -6.09 -4.39 -13.63
C ALA A 75 -6.14 -3.36 -14.77
N GLY A 76 -5.03 -2.64 -15.01
CA GLY A 76 -5.05 -1.46 -15.86
C GLY A 76 -5.83 -0.30 -15.24
N PRO A 77 -5.72 0.91 -15.82
CA PRO A 77 -6.50 2.05 -15.36
C PRO A 77 -7.99 1.89 -15.72
N GLY A 78 -8.87 2.50 -14.92
CA GLY A 78 -10.28 2.67 -15.26
C GLY A 78 -11.22 1.63 -14.64
N SER A 79 -12.24 1.22 -15.39
CA SER A 79 -13.41 0.52 -14.84
C SER A 79 -13.08 -0.83 -14.22
N MET A 80 -12.12 -1.59 -14.78
CA MET A 80 -11.71 -2.88 -14.23
C MET A 80 -11.12 -2.72 -12.82
N TYR A 81 -10.26 -1.71 -12.63
CA TYR A 81 -9.72 -1.38 -11.31
C TYR A 81 -10.86 -1.09 -10.32
N HIS A 82 -11.73 -0.13 -10.63
CA HIS A 82 -12.84 0.23 -9.74
C HIS A 82 -13.79 -0.94 -9.45
N LEU A 83 -14.03 -1.80 -10.44
CA LEU A 83 -14.85 -3.00 -10.27
C LEU A 83 -14.23 -3.97 -9.25
N MET A 84 -12.91 -4.12 -9.25
CA MET A 84 -12.18 -4.96 -8.30
C MET A 84 -11.93 -4.28 -6.95
N THR A 85 -11.95 -2.94 -6.92
CA THR A 85 -11.59 -2.14 -5.75
C THR A 85 -12.71 -1.17 -5.32
N PRO A 86 -13.94 -1.64 -5.03
CA PRO A 86 -15.09 -0.77 -4.79
C PRO A 86 -14.93 0.19 -3.59
N PHE A 87 -13.97 -0.08 -2.70
CA PHE A 87 -13.75 0.70 -1.47
C PHE A 87 -12.48 1.55 -1.49
N CYS A 88 -11.72 1.57 -2.60
CA CYS A 88 -10.39 2.19 -2.64
C CYS A 88 -10.30 3.45 -3.51
N GLY A 89 -11.41 3.87 -4.14
CA GLY A 89 -11.47 5.07 -4.97
C GLY A 89 -10.42 5.10 -6.09
N ASP A 90 -9.76 6.25 -6.25
CA ASP A 90 -8.72 6.52 -7.26
C ASP A 90 -7.28 6.31 -6.72
N SER A 91 -7.11 5.46 -5.71
CA SER A 91 -5.80 5.17 -5.15
C SER A 91 -4.85 4.50 -6.15
N ALA A 92 -3.53 4.70 -5.98
CA ALA A 92 -2.48 4.08 -6.81
C ALA A 92 -2.38 2.54 -6.65
N GLY A 93 -3.23 1.95 -5.81
CA GLY A 93 -3.35 0.53 -5.59
C GLY A 93 -4.19 0.25 -4.34
N CYS A 94 -4.69 -0.97 -4.23
CA CYS A 94 -5.44 -1.41 -3.07
C CYS A 94 -5.10 -2.82 -2.64
N SER A 95 -4.98 -3.04 -1.33
CA SER A 95 -4.77 -4.35 -0.72
C SER A 95 -6.05 -4.84 -0.03
N TYR A 96 -6.39 -6.10 -0.26
CA TYR A 96 -7.54 -6.80 0.31
C TYR A 96 -7.07 -8.12 0.93
N SER A 97 -6.36 -8.05 2.05
CA SER A 97 -5.90 -9.27 2.73
C SER A 97 -7.09 -10.08 3.28
N LEU A 98 -8.12 -9.41 3.78
CA LEU A 98 -9.27 -10.05 4.43
C LEU A 98 -10.17 -10.87 3.50
N MET A 99 -10.06 -10.70 2.18
CA MET A 99 -10.90 -11.42 1.21
C MET A 99 -10.14 -12.57 0.54
N ASP A 100 -9.01 -12.26 -0.10
CA ASP A 100 -8.28 -13.20 -0.96
C ASP A 100 -6.77 -12.95 -1.06
N ASP A 101 -6.20 -12.17 -0.12
CA ASP A 101 -4.77 -11.80 -0.09
C ASP A 101 -4.29 -11.22 -1.42
N ARG A 102 -5.09 -10.27 -1.94
CA ARG A 102 -4.79 -9.61 -3.20
C ARG A 102 -4.37 -8.17 -3.02
N ILE A 103 -3.47 -7.77 -3.90
CA ILE A 103 -3.13 -6.39 -4.20
C ILE A 103 -3.63 -6.15 -5.61
N VAL A 104 -4.36 -5.06 -5.83
CA VAL A 104 -4.84 -4.66 -7.16
C VAL A 104 -4.21 -3.33 -7.49
N LEU A 105 -3.57 -3.22 -8.66
CA LEU A 105 -2.92 -2.01 -9.14
C LEU A 105 -3.62 -1.50 -10.40
N PRO A 106 -3.84 -0.18 -10.54
CA PRO A 106 -4.48 0.44 -11.70
C PRO A 106 -3.49 0.59 -12.88
N VAL A 107 -2.63 -0.41 -13.10
CA VAL A 107 -1.62 -0.41 -14.16
C VAL A 107 -1.68 -1.72 -14.93
N ALA A 108 -1.30 -1.66 -16.21
CA ALA A 108 -1.19 -2.84 -17.07
C ALA A 108 0.19 -3.52 -16.98
N ASP A 109 1.21 -2.76 -16.55
CA ASP A 109 2.59 -3.19 -16.38
C ASP A 109 3.11 -2.73 -15.01
N ILE A 110 3.78 -3.62 -14.29
CA ILE A 110 4.32 -3.35 -12.96
C ILE A 110 5.36 -2.24 -12.99
N ALA A 111 6.11 -2.09 -14.08
CA ALA A 111 7.08 -1.01 -14.24
C ALA A 111 6.43 0.38 -14.14
N SER A 112 5.16 0.50 -14.58
CA SER A 112 4.41 1.76 -14.51
C SER A 112 3.92 2.11 -13.10
N ALA A 113 3.71 1.13 -12.23
CA ALA A 113 3.39 1.40 -10.82
C ALA A 113 4.61 1.90 -10.05
N GLY A 114 5.79 1.36 -10.39
CA GLY A 114 7.03 1.64 -9.68
C GLY A 114 7.15 0.89 -8.35
N THR A 115 8.41 0.67 -7.94
CA THR A 115 8.74 -0.05 -6.70
C THR A 115 8.06 0.51 -5.45
N PRO A 116 8.00 1.84 -5.21
CA PRO A 116 7.44 2.35 -3.95
C PRO A 116 5.94 2.06 -3.77
N VAL A 117 5.15 2.13 -4.84
CA VAL A 117 3.72 1.81 -4.80
C VAL A 117 3.53 0.33 -4.47
N LEU A 118 4.30 -0.55 -5.12
CA LEU A 118 4.24 -1.99 -4.84
C LEU A 118 4.60 -2.30 -3.39
N VAL A 119 5.69 -1.72 -2.87
CA VAL A 119 6.12 -1.88 -1.47
C VAL A 119 5.04 -1.38 -0.51
N ARG A 120 4.46 -0.21 -0.76
CA ARG A 120 3.37 0.34 0.06
C ARG A 120 2.20 -0.63 0.15
N GLN A 121 1.72 -1.13 -0.99
CA GLN A 121 0.57 -2.03 -1.00
C GLN A 121 0.88 -3.38 -0.33
N ALA A 122 2.08 -3.91 -0.51
CA ALA A 122 2.52 -5.12 0.18
C ALA A 122 2.61 -4.92 1.70
N LEU A 123 3.05 -3.75 2.17
CA LEU A 123 3.05 -3.43 3.60
C LEU A 123 1.63 -3.28 4.16
N TYR A 124 0.72 -2.68 3.40
CA TYR A 124 -0.67 -2.56 3.80
C TYR A 124 -1.32 -3.95 3.93
N ASP A 125 -1.06 -4.84 2.97
CA ASP A 125 -1.46 -6.25 3.02
C ASP A 125 -0.91 -6.96 4.27
N LEU A 126 0.39 -6.85 4.55
CA LEU A 126 1.01 -7.43 5.76
C LEU A 126 0.42 -6.90 7.07
N VAL A 127 0.03 -5.62 7.12
CA VAL A 127 -0.60 -5.04 8.32
C VAL A 127 -2.03 -5.54 8.48
N GLN A 128 -2.79 -5.66 7.37
CA GLN A 128 -4.15 -6.18 7.41
C GLN A 128 -4.20 -7.61 7.96
N GLU A 129 -3.22 -8.45 7.66
CA GLU A 129 -3.13 -9.81 8.22
C GLU A 129 -3.00 -9.82 9.75
N GLN A 130 -2.32 -8.82 10.31
CA GLN A 130 -2.02 -8.74 11.74
C GLN A 130 -3.09 -7.97 12.53
N LYS A 131 -4.06 -7.36 11.87
CA LYS A 131 -5.10 -6.53 12.51
C LYS A 131 -6.48 -7.07 12.18
N THR A 132 -7.40 -6.98 13.15
CA THR A 132 -8.80 -7.30 12.86
C THR A 132 -9.38 -6.25 11.91
N PRO A 133 -10.37 -6.60 11.06
CA PRO A 133 -10.95 -5.67 10.09
C PRO A 133 -11.39 -4.34 10.69
N LEU A 134 -12.04 -4.40 11.86
CA LEU A 134 -12.52 -3.22 12.57
C LEU A 134 -11.35 -2.34 13.04
N LYS A 135 -10.27 -2.94 13.58
CA LYS A 135 -9.10 -2.19 14.00
C LYS A 135 -8.39 -1.57 12.80
N TYR A 136 -8.26 -2.31 11.70
CA TYR A 136 -7.64 -1.83 10.47
C TYR A 136 -8.37 -0.59 9.93
N HIS A 137 -9.70 -0.63 9.88
CA HIS A 137 -10.51 0.50 9.41
C HIS A 137 -10.33 1.78 10.23
N PHE A 138 -10.00 1.67 11.53
CA PHE A 138 -9.73 2.81 12.40
C PHE A 138 -8.24 3.15 12.55
N LEU A 139 -7.35 2.47 11.82
CA LEU A 139 -5.93 2.85 11.83
C LEU A 139 -5.77 4.25 11.25
N LYS A 140 -4.86 5.02 11.86
CA LYS A 140 -4.56 6.38 11.39
C LYS A 140 -3.70 6.30 10.12
N ASP A 141 -4.22 6.82 9.02
CA ASP A 141 -3.59 6.76 7.69
C ASP A 141 -2.14 7.27 7.69
N TRP A 142 -1.86 8.36 8.41
CA TRP A 142 -0.51 8.97 8.41
C TRP A 142 0.59 8.04 8.92
N LYS A 143 0.29 7.13 9.87
CA LYS A 143 1.30 6.19 10.39
C LYS A 143 1.61 5.12 9.36
N MET A 144 0.57 4.59 8.73
CA MET A 144 0.66 3.60 7.65
C MET A 144 1.43 4.18 6.47
N GLU A 145 1.04 5.37 6.03
CA GLU A 145 1.69 6.07 4.93
C GLU A 145 3.14 6.42 5.24
N GLY A 146 3.42 6.97 6.43
CA GLY A 146 4.78 7.31 6.82
C GLY A 146 5.71 6.10 6.93
N TYR A 147 5.21 4.97 7.43
CA TYR A 147 5.97 3.73 7.47
C TYR A 147 6.16 3.11 6.09
N ALA A 148 5.09 3.11 5.27
CA ALA A 148 5.22 2.68 3.89
C ALA A 148 6.20 3.55 3.11
N GLU A 149 6.30 4.83 3.43
CA GLU A 149 7.27 5.75 2.84
C GLU A 149 8.69 5.55 3.36
N SER A 150 8.89 5.19 4.64
CA SER A 150 10.23 4.89 5.18
C SER A 150 10.85 3.65 4.54
N ILE A 151 10.03 2.64 4.22
CA ILE A 151 10.46 1.42 3.54
C ILE A 151 10.43 1.59 2.01
N GLY A 152 9.36 2.17 1.48
CA GLY A 152 9.08 2.29 0.05
C GLY A 152 9.83 3.42 -0.64
N GLY A 153 10.18 4.49 0.06
CA GLY A 153 11.19 5.47 -0.34
C GLY A 153 10.94 6.25 -1.63
N GLU A 154 9.75 6.81 -1.84
CA GLU A 154 9.50 7.81 -2.90
C GLU A 154 10.25 9.13 -2.63
N SER A 155 10.46 9.48 -1.36
CA SER A 155 11.07 10.73 -0.91
C SER A 155 12.55 10.61 -0.52
N VAL A 156 13.21 9.46 -0.77
CA VAL A 156 14.60 9.19 -0.34
C VAL A 156 15.62 10.15 -0.97
N GLY A 157 15.31 10.72 -2.14
CA GLY A 157 16.17 11.71 -2.80
C GLY A 157 16.17 13.10 -2.17
N TYR A 158 15.27 13.37 -1.22
CA TYR A 158 15.15 14.69 -0.59
C TYR A 158 15.81 14.71 0.79
N ALA A 159 16.54 15.79 1.08
CA ALA A 159 17.10 16.03 2.39
C ALA A 159 15.97 16.22 3.42
N SER A 160 16.18 15.80 4.67
CA SER A 160 15.20 16.00 5.74
C SER A 160 14.88 17.48 5.98
N SER A 161 15.78 18.41 5.62
CA SER A 161 15.55 19.86 5.69
C SER A 161 14.49 20.36 4.71
N ALA A 162 14.15 19.59 3.67
CA ALA A 162 13.19 20.01 2.65
C ALA A 162 11.78 20.22 3.23
N VAL A 163 11.42 19.51 4.31
CA VAL A 163 10.15 19.74 5.03
C VAL A 163 10.04 21.15 5.62
N CYS A 164 11.18 21.82 5.83
CA CYS A 164 11.23 23.17 6.39
C CYS A 164 10.86 24.27 5.36
N GLY A 165 10.53 23.92 4.12
CA GLY A 165 10.07 24.84 3.07
C GLY A 165 11.17 25.69 2.43
N LYS A 166 12.43 25.26 2.54
CA LYS A 166 13.58 25.96 1.95
C LYS A 166 14.00 25.43 0.58
N ASP A 167 13.55 24.22 0.24
CA ASP A 167 13.94 23.52 -0.97
C ASP A 167 12.75 23.45 -1.95
N ASP A 168 13.03 23.47 -3.26
CA ASP A 168 12.02 23.33 -4.32
C ASP A 168 11.61 21.86 -4.47
N VAL A 169 10.76 21.40 -3.54
CA VAL A 169 10.21 20.03 -3.52
C VAL A 169 8.72 20.09 -3.85
N PRO A 170 8.24 19.29 -4.81
CA PRO A 170 6.81 19.27 -5.10
C PRO A 170 6.01 18.87 -3.86
N GLU A 171 4.86 19.51 -3.67
CA GLU A 171 4.09 19.43 -2.42
C GLU A 171 3.75 17.99 -2.01
N ASP A 172 3.39 17.15 -2.98
CA ASP A 172 3.06 15.75 -2.74
C ASP A 172 4.24 14.95 -2.16
N PHE A 173 5.46 15.23 -2.62
CA PHE A 173 6.67 14.60 -2.08
C PHE A 173 7.04 15.16 -0.71
N ARG A 174 6.78 16.45 -0.48
CA ARG A 174 7.00 17.08 0.83
C ARG A 174 6.11 16.45 1.90
N LEU A 175 4.84 16.20 1.59
CA LEU A 175 3.91 15.53 2.52
C LEU A 175 4.32 14.09 2.81
N LYS A 176 4.78 13.34 1.81
CA LYS A 176 5.32 11.98 2.00
C LYS A 176 6.56 11.99 2.89
N LEU A 177 7.50 12.89 2.60
CA LEU A 177 8.71 13.10 3.40
C LEU A 177 8.37 13.45 4.85
N GLU A 178 7.41 14.34 5.08
CA GLU A 178 6.94 14.72 6.40
C GLU A 178 6.44 13.49 7.19
N LYS A 179 5.49 12.73 6.62
CA LYS A 179 4.93 11.54 7.26
C LYS A 179 6.00 10.50 7.56
N ARG A 180 6.96 10.29 6.64
CA ARG A 180 8.13 9.42 6.84
C ARG A 180 8.93 9.83 8.08
N LEU A 181 9.37 11.09 8.12
CA LEU A 181 10.22 11.58 9.21
C LEU A 181 9.49 11.55 10.55
N VAL A 182 8.19 11.85 10.57
CA VAL A 182 7.37 11.75 11.79
C VAL A 182 7.36 10.31 12.32
N VAL A 183 7.12 9.33 11.45
CA VAL A 183 7.13 7.91 11.86
C VAL A 183 8.52 7.45 12.30
N GLU A 184 9.57 7.81 11.56
CA GLU A 184 10.95 7.45 11.90
C GLU A 184 11.38 8.01 13.25
N ILE A 185 11.03 9.26 13.56
CA ILE A 185 11.32 9.87 14.86
C ILE A 185 10.60 9.14 15.98
N LEU A 186 9.31 8.85 15.84
CA LEU A 186 8.58 8.12 16.87
C LEU A 186 9.14 6.72 17.10
N MET A 187 9.47 5.98 16.03
CA MET A 187 10.03 4.64 16.15
C MET A 187 11.43 4.66 16.78
N SER A 188 12.26 5.65 16.43
CA SER A 188 13.65 5.74 16.91
C SER A 188 13.77 6.30 18.33
N ASP A 189 13.11 7.43 18.63
CA ASP A 189 13.19 8.09 19.94
C ASP A 189 12.51 7.27 21.03
N ASP A 190 11.30 6.76 20.72
CA ASP A 190 10.49 6.03 21.70
C ASP A 190 10.84 4.52 21.70
N LYS A 191 11.76 4.09 20.82
CA LYS A 191 12.25 2.70 20.66
C LYS A 191 11.14 1.67 20.51
N ILE A 192 10.09 2.02 19.76
CA ILE A 192 8.94 1.16 19.52
C ILE A 192 8.96 0.57 18.11
N GLY A 193 8.52 -0.68 17.99
CA GLY A 193 8.25 -1.31 16.71
C GLY A 193 7.00 -0.72 16.04
N PHE A 194 6.90 -0.87 14.72
CA PHE A 194 5.81 -0.28 13.94
C PHE A 194 4.41 -0.77 14.38
N MET A 195 4.26 -2.06 14.73
CA MET A 195 2.96 -2.57 15.21
C MET A 195 2.51 -1.92 16.53
N ALA A 196 3.46 -1.64 17.43
CA ALA A 196 3.17 -0.91 18.66
C ALA A 196 2.86 0.57 18.37
N LEU A 197 3.59 1.19 17.42
CA LEU A 197 3.28 2.55 16.97
C LEU A 197 1.85 2.65 16.42
N LEU A 198 1.38 1.68 15.63
CA LEU A 198 0.02 1.67 15.10
C LEU A 198 -1.04 1.72 16.21
N ASP A 199 -0.87 0.92 17.26
CA ASP A 199 -1.81 0.84 18.39
C ASP A 199 -1.71 2.02 19.36
N ALA A 200 -0.57 2.71 19.41
CA ALA A 200 -0.34 3.81 20.33
C ALA A 200 -1.15 5.06 19.97
N ASN A 201 -1.65 5.80 20.97
CA ASN A 201 -2.44 7.02 20.73
C ASN A 201 -1.57 8.27 20.54
N TYR A 202 -0.72 8.28 19.52
CA TYR A 202 -0.01 9.49 19.11
C TYR A 202 -0.94 10.43 18.31
N SER A 203 -0.88 11.72 18.62
CA SER A 203 -1.42 12.79 17.77
C SER A 203 -0.40 13.12 16.69
N TYR A 204 -0.91 13.39 15.48
CA TYR A 204 -0.05 13.75 14.35
C TYR A 204 0.64 15.09 14.62
N GLU A 205 -0.10 16.06 15.15
CA GLU A 205 0.34 17.43 15.41
C GLU A 205 1.49 17.47 16.42
N HIS A 206 1.40 16.69 17.50
CA HIS A 206 2.49 16.58 18.48
C HIS A 206 3.74 15.91 17.89
N ALA A 207 3.56 14.87 17.09
CA ALA A 207 4.68 14.18 16.45
C ALA A 207 5.33 15.04 15.34
N LEU A 208 4.51 15.79 14.60
CA LEU A 208 4.93 16.79 13.62
C LEU A 208 5.74 17.90 14.29
N SER A 209 5.28 18.43 15.42
CA SER A 209 6.03 19.45 16.17
C SER A 209 7.39 18.93 16.64
N ARG A 210 7.48 17.70 17.15
CA ARG A 210 8.78 17.05 17.49
C ARG A 210 9.69 16.96 16.26
N MET A 211 9.14 16.58 15.11
CA MET A 211 9.87 16.47 13.85
C MET A 211 10.41 17.84 13.39
N MET A 212 9.56 18.87 13.41
CA MET A 212 9.94 20.23 13.04
C MET A 212 11.02 20.81 13.96
N LEU A 213 10.96 20.54 15.26
CA LEU A 213 11.99 20.96 16.20
C LEU A 213 13.33 20.32 15.87
N ARG A 214 13.34 19.03 15.54
CA ARG A 214 14.56 18.27 15.22
C ARG A 214 15.21 18.69 13.91
N HIS A 215 14.43 18.92 12.86
CA HIS A 215 14.96 19.16 11.51
C HIS A 215 15.00 20.64 11.12
N CYS A 216 14.15 21.46 11.72
CA CYS A 216 14.02 22.89 11.38
C CYS A 216 14.40 23.83 12.53
N GLY A 217 14.57 23.33 13.75
CA GLY A 217 14.83 24.16 14.94
C GLY A 217 13.63 25.04 15.34
N LYS A 218 12.42 24.63 14.98
CA LYS A 218 11.16 25.37 15.22
C LYS A 218 10.19 24.58 16.07
#